data_AF-A0A7J0DWU8-F1
#
_entry.id   AF-A0A7J0DWU8-F1
#
_cell.length_a   1.000
_cell.length_b   1.000
_cell.length_c   1.000
_cell.angle_alpha   90.00
_cell.angle_beta   90.00
_cell.angle_gamma   90.00
#
_symmetry.space_group_name_H-M   'P 1'
#
loop_
_entity.id
_entity.type
_entity.pdbx_description
1 polymer ?
#
loop_
_entity_poly.entity_id
_entity_poly.type
_entity_poly.pdbx_seq_one_letter_code
_entity_poly.pdbx_strand_id
1 'polypeptide(L)'
;MTVGFPNSGAYMEKRFAGPRAVTIQGLNAGTLDVTLNTWGHEVGIKGEKLQVYTEDKLSKVKWTPAKGSGPPLTWYKTYFNAPEGDSPVALRLTTMGKGVAWVNGQSIGRYWVNYLSPLGQPSQSEYHIPRSFLKPGKNLLVLFEETGGNPDGIEVLLVNRDTICSFISEDHPPSVKSWERNGDQIQAAVEDVKTGAHLSCPDGKKIKLVEFASFGDPFGSCGNYVEGKCTSPNSKKVVEENCLGKNSCSIPLERETFGGKSDDRCPDITKVLAVQVRCGRDKSV
;
A
#
# COMPACT_ATOMS: atom_id res chain seq x y z
N MET A 1 18.62 4.69 12.25
CA MET A 1 17.57 5.34 11.44
C MET A 1 16.20 5.00 12.03
N THR A 2 15.27 5.94 12.07
CA THR A 2 13.88 5.70 12.51
C THR A 2 13.00 5.30 11.32
N VAL A 3 12.20 4.25 11.44
CA VAL A 3 11.27 3.79 10.39
C VAL A 3 9.82 4.08 10.82
N GLY A 4 9.55 5.36 11.07
CA GLY A 4 8.37 5.80 11.79
C GLY A 4 8.56 5.78 13.32
N PHE A 5 7.68 6.48 14.02
CA PHE A 5 7.60 6.46 15.48
C PHE A 5 6.41 5.59 15.91
N PRO A 6 6.44 5.01 17.13
CA PRO A 6 5.29 4.31 17.69
C PRO A 6 4.03 5.17 17.64
N ASN A 7 2.90 4.55 17.29
CA ASN A 7 1.61 5.23 17.13
C ASN A 7 0.44 4.56 17.89
N SER A 8 0.73 3.53 18.70
CA SER A 8 -0.22 2.95 19.66
C SER A 8 0.47 2.50 20.95
N GLY A 9 -0.26 2.54 22.07
CA GLY A 9 0.20 2.15 23.41
C GLY A 9 0.28 3.31 24.42
N ALA A 10 0.45 2.97 25.70
CA ALA A 10 0.60 3.96 26.77
C ALA A 10 2.03 4.54 26.80
N TYR A 11 2.15 5.83 27.15
CA TYR A 11 3.41 6.54 27.35
C TYR A 11 4.37 6.53 26.14
N MET A 12 3.82 6.62 24.92
CA MET A 12 4.61 6.60 23.69
C MET A 12 5.63 7.74 23.61
N GLU A 13 5.32 8.90 24.20
CA GLU A 13 6.19 10.06 24.28
C GLU A 13 7.49 9.79 25.07
N LYS A 14 7.52 8.72 25.88
CA LYS A 14 8.71 8.29 26.62
C LYS A 14 9.57 7.29 25.86
N ARG A 15 9.14 6.85 24.67
CA ARG A 15 9.92 5.95 23.81
C ARG A 15 10.99 6.75 23.08
N PHE A 16 12.22 6.25 23.10
CA PHE A 16 13.36 6.86 22.42
C PHE A 16 13.90 5.94 21.32
N ALA A 17 14.59 6.53 20.35
CA ALA A 17 15.23 5.81 19.26
C ALA A 17 16.71 6.21 19.16
N GLY A 18 17.56 5.24 18.82
CA GLY A 18 19.00 5.44 18.65
C GLY A 18 19.85 4.78 19.74
N PRO A 19 21.18 4.80 19.59
CA PRO A 19 22.11 4.21 20.55
C PRO A 19 22.04 4.93 21.91
N ARG A 20 22.04 4.16 23.00
CA ARG A 20 22.01 4.67 24.38
C ARG A 20 23.28 4.35 25.18
N ALA A 21 23.92 3.25 24.84
CA ALA A 21 25.16 2.80 25.45
C ALA A 21 26.02 2.15 24.37
N VAL A 22 27.33 2.32 24.47
CA VAL A 22 28.29 1.75 23.54
C VAL A 22 29.46 1.19 24.34
N THR A 23 29.66 -0.12 24.23
CA THR A 23 30.76 -0.85 24.87
C THR A 23 31.57 -1.56 23.80
N ILE A 24 32.89 -1.56 23.94
CA ILE A 24 33.83 -2.23 23.05
C ILE A 24 34.47 -3.39 23.81
N GLN A 25 34.28 -4.61 23.32
CA GLN A 25 34.89 -5.80 23.91
C GLN A 25 36.25 -6.07 23.27
N GLY A 26 37.32 -5.99 24.06
CA GLY A 26 38.66 -6.35 23.64
C GLY A 26 38.98 -7.80 24.00
N LEU A 27 39.51 -8.57 23.04
CA LEU A 27 39.85 -9.99 23.23
C LEU A 27 40.74 -10.25 24.46
N ASN A 28 41.69 -9.34 24.74
CA ASN A 28 42.63 -9.44 25.87
C ASN A 28 42.57 -8.25 26.85
N ALA A 29 41.75 -7.23 26.58
CA ALA A 29 41.75 -5.96 27.32
C ALA A 29 40.51 -5.74 28.20
N GLY A 30 39.60 -6.71 28.24
CA GLY A 30 38.30 -6.57 28.90
C GLY A 30 37.31 -5.73 28.11
N THR A 31 36.27 -5.25 28.77
CA THR A 31 35.22 -4.42 28.15
C THR A 31 35.49 -2.95 28.46
N LEU A 32 35.62 -2.14 27.42
CA LEU A 32 35.73 -0.68 27.53
C LEU A 32 34.35 -0.05 27.30
N ASP A 33 33.83 0.65 28.30
CA ASP A 33 32.63 1.47 28.14
C ASP A 33 33.00 2.86 27.61
N VAL A 34 32.46 3.22 26.45
CA VAL A 34 32.68 4.52 25.79
C VAL A 34 31.40 5.38 25.77
N THR A 35 30.38 4.99 26.55
CA THR A 35 29.08 5.68 26.59
C THR A 35 29.22 7.15 27.00
N LEU A 36 30.10 7.45 27.95
CA LEU A 36 30.31 8.81 28.48
C LEU A 36 31.45 9.57 27.78
N ASN A 37 31.97 9.06 26.66
CA ASN A 37 32.96 9.79 25.85
C ASN A 37 32.31 10.98 25.14
N THR A 38 33.14 11.84 24.54
CA THR A 38 32.65 12.90 23.66
C THR A 38 32.19 12.31 22.32
N TRP A 39 30.92 12.56 21.97
CA TRP A 39 30.31 12.10 20.71
C TRP A 39 29.94 13.28 19.82
N GLY A 40 30.22 13.16 18.52
CA GLY A 40 29.76 14.10 17.49
C GLY A 40 28.42 13.62 16.89
N HIS A 41 27.52 14.56 16.60
CA HIS A 41 26.23 14.26 16.00
C HIS A 41 26.04 15.02 14.69
N GLU A 42 25.63 14.30 13.64
CA GLU A 42 25.15 14.91 12.40
C GLU A 42 23.73 14.43 12.11
N VAL A 43 22.80 15.37 12.01
CA VAL A 43 21.39 15.08 11.69
C VAL A 43 21.22 14.96 10.18
N GLY A 44 20.55 13.89 9.75
CA GLY A 44 20.21 13.62 8.35
C GLY A 44 21.41 13.23 7.49
N ILE A 45 21.17 13.07 6.20
CA ILE A 45 22.22 12.75 5.22
C ILE A 45 22.53 13.96 4.34
N LYS A 46 23.80 14.10 3.93
CA LYS A 46 24.27 15.27 3.15
C LYS A 46 23.46 15.52 1.89
N GLY A 47 23.04 14.47 1.17
CA GLY A 47 22.23 14.60 -0.03
C GLY A 47 20.84 15.22 0.21
N GLU A 48 20.23 14.94 1.37
CA GLU A 48 18.96 15.58 1.77
C GLU A 48 19.16 17.07 2.06
N LYS A 49 20.22 17.43 2.80
CA LYS A 49 20.56 18.84 3.08
C LYS A 49 20.81 19.64 1.80
N LEU A 50 21.43 19.00 0.81
CA LEU A 50 21.67 19.59 -0.51
C LEU A 50 20.45 19.56 -1.43
N GLN A 51 19.40 18.82 -1.05
CA GLN A 51 18.17 18.60 -1.81
C GLN A 51 18.43 18.02 -3.21
N VAL A 52 19.34 17.05 -3.31
CA VAL A 52 19.75 16.44 -4.61
C VAL A 52 18.63 15.65 -5.31
N TYR A 53 17.44 15.61 -4.73
CA TYR A 53 16.20 15.10 -5.32
C TYR A 53 15.42 16.14 -6.15
N THR A 54 15.89 17.39 -6.23
CA THR A 54 15.27 18.49 -7.01
C THR A 54 16.13 18.89 -8.21
N GLU A 55 15.47 19.21 -9.34
CA GLU A 55 16.13 19.47 -10.63
C GLU A 55 17.19 20.57 -10.55
N ASP A 56 16.87 21.70 -9.90
CA ASP A 56 17.74 22.88 -9.81
C ASP A 56 18.94 22.68 -8.87
N LYS A 57 18.89 21.67 -8.00
CA LYS A 57 19.94 21.37 -7.02
C LYS A 57 20.85 20.20 -7.43
N LEU A 58 20.56 19.54 -8.56
CA LEU A 58 21.38 18.43 -9.05
C LEU A 58 22.86 18.80 -9.29
N SER A 59 23.14 20.07 -9.61
CA SER A 59 24.49 20.59 -9.87
C SER A 59 25.35 20.76 -8.60
N LYS A 60 24.75 20.69 -7.40
CA LYS A 60 25.48 20.82 -6.12
C LYS A 60 26.42 19.64 -5.83
N VAL A 61 26.30 18.55 -6.58
CA VAL A 61 27.12 17.35 -6.43
C VAL A 61 27.57 16.85 -7.80
N LYS A 62 28.71 16.13 -7.81
CA LYS A 62 29.19 15.46 -9.01
C LYS A 62 28.52 14.09 -9.13
N TRP A 63 27.75 13.91 -10.19
CA TRP A 63 27.16 12.61 -10.54
C TRP A 63 28.11 11.84 -11.46
N THR A 64 28.11 10.52 -11.33
CA THR A 64 28.83 9.60 -12.22
C THR A 64 27.89 8.52 -12.71
N PRO A 65 28.09 7.97 -13.92
CA PRO A 65 27.30 6.83 -14.40
C PRO A 65 27.33 5.68 -13.39
N ALA A 66 26.15 5.11 -13.12
CA ALA A 66 26.04 3.92 -12.28
C ALA A 66 26.66 2.71 -13.00
N LYS A 67 27.26 1.79 -12.22
CA LYS A 67 27.84 0.53 -12.71
C LYS A 67 27.22 -0.64 -11.95
N GLY A 68 25.89 -0.74 -12.00
CA GLY A 68 25.10 -1.65 -11.17
C GLY A 68 25.12 -1.24 -9.69
N SER A 69 25.24 -2.24 -8.80
CA SER A 69 25.19 -2.04 -7.35
C SER A 69 26.30 -1.14 -6.84
N GLY A 70 25.90 -0.07 -6.15
CA GLY A 70 26.79 0.84 -5.44
C GLY A 70 26.99 0.40 -3.98
N PRO A 71 27.95 1.02 -3.27
CA PRO A 71 28.11 0.81 -1.84
C PRO A 71 26.87 1.33 -1.05
N PRO A 72 26.75 0.99 0.24
CA PRO A 72 25.78 1.61 1.14
C PRO A 72 25.81 3.15 1.07
N LEU A 73 24.66 3.78 1.31
CA LEU A 73 24.48 5.24 1.29
C LEU A 73 24.72 5.88 -0.10
N THR A 74 24.26 5.24 -1.17
CA THR A 74 24.40 5.75 -2.55
C THR A 74 23.16 6.51 -3.02
N TRP A 75 23.36 7.60 -3.75
CA TRP A 75 22.29 8.31 -4.44
C TRP A 75 22.28 7.95 -5.93
N TYR A 76 21.11 7.59 -6.44
CA TYR A 76 20.87 7.32 -7.85
C TYR A 76 19.92 8.35 -8.44
N LYS A 77 20.08 8.62 -9.74
CA LYS A 77 19.10 9.40 -10.49
C LYS A 77 18.96 8.90 -11.91
N THR A 78 17.79 9.11 -12.49
CA THR A 78 17.53 8.89 -13.92
C THR A 78 16.37 9.78 -14.39
N TYR A 79 16.12 9.78 -15.70
CA TYR A 79 14.96 10.42 -16.29
C TYR A 79 14.09 9.40 -17.02
N PHE A 80 12.77 9.56 -16.96
CA PHE A 80 11.82 8.72 -17.66
C PHE A 80 10.63 9.52 -18.20
N ASN A 81 9.97 9.01 -19.24
CA ASN A 81 8.71 9.56 -19.73
C ASN A 81 7.54 8.97 -18.96
N ALA A 82 6.46 9.75 -18.80
CA ALA A 82 5.26 9.20 -18.18
C ALA A 82 4.69 8.08 -19.07
N PRO A 83 4.33 6.92 -18.50
CA PRO A 83 3.62 5.89 -19.24
C PRO A 83 2.30 6.43 -19.82
N GLU A 84 1.90 5.94 -20.99
CA GLU A 84 0.66 6.36 -21.64
C GLU A 84 -0.59 6.01 -20.81
N GLY A 85 -1.68 6.73 -21.08
CA GLY A 85 -2.99 6.54 -20.45
C GLY A 85 -3.08 7.00 -18.99
N ASP A 86 -4.18 6.64 -18.35
CA ASP A 86 -4.56 7.15 -17.02
C ASP A 86 -4.37 6.15 -15.87
N SER A 87 -4.00 4.90 -16.18
CA SER A 87 -3.81 3.84 -15.18
C SER A 87 -2.82 4.27 -14.09
N PRO A 88 -3.00 3.88 -12.81
CA PRO A 88 -2.04 4.22 -11.77
C PRO A 88 -0.63 3.73 -12.10
N VAL A 89 0.38 4.45 -11.63
CA VAL A 89 1.79 4.15 -11.89
C VAL A 89 2.45 3.68 -10.60
N ALA A 90 3.34 2.69 -10.71
CA ALA A 90 4.16 2.24 -9.59
C ALA A 90 5.62 2.11 -10.02
N LEU A 91 6.51 2.19 -9.03
CA LEU A 91 7.93 1.90 -9.16
C LEU A 91 8.19 0.52 -8.55
N ARG A 92 8.70 -0.43 -9.33
CA ARG A 92 9.16 -1.71 -8.82
C ARG A 92 10.63 -1.63 -8.49
N LEU A 93 10.97 -1.99 -7.25
CA LEU A 93 12.29 -1.84 -6.67
C LEU A 93 12.88 -3.17 -6.19
N THR A 94 12.47 -4.29 -6.80
CA THR A 94 12.86 -5.65 -6.38
C THR A 94 14.37 -5.89 -6.31
N THR A 95 15.16 -5.13 -7.07
CA THR A 95 16.63 -5.19 -7.07
C THR A 95 17.31 -4.21 -6.12
N MET A 96 16.53 -3.41 -5.38
CA MET A 96 17.01 -2.42 -4.42
C MET A 96 16.96 -2.97 -2.99
N GLY A 97 17.52 -2.22 -2.05
CA GLY A 97 17.56 -2.62 -0.65
C GLY A 97 16.58 -1.85 0.22
N LYS A 98 17.05 -0.75 0.80
CA LYS A 98 16.27 0.12 1.70
C LYS A 98 16.59 1.56 1.38
N GLY A 99 15.60 2.44 1.40
CA GLY A 99 15.85 3.80 0.99
C GLY A 99 14.63 4.68 0.91
N VAL A 100 14.77 5.77 0.17
CA VAL A 100 13.72 6.75 -0.10
C VAL A 100 13.78 7.11 -1.58
N ALA A 101 12.62 7.31 -2.18
CA ALA A 101 12.50 7.69 -3.59
C ALA A 101 11.73 8.99 -3.76
N TRP A 102 12.10 9.75 -4.80
CA TRP A 102 11.48 11.00 -5.20
C TRP A 102 11.22 11.01 -6.70
N VAL A 103 10.09 11.59 -7.09
CA VAL A 103 9.74 11.88 -8.48
C VAL A 103 9.52 13.38 -8.61
N ASN A 104 10.28 14.04 -9.48
CA ASN A 104 10.22 15.49 -9.69
C ASN A 104 10.31 16.32 -8.39
N GLY A 105 11.17 15.90 -7.46
CA GLY A 105 11.33 16.55 -6.15
C GLY A 105 10.29 16.16 -5.10
N GLN A 106 9.23 15.44 -5.47
CA GLN A 106 8.19 14.98 -4.56
C GLN A 106 8.54 13.58 -4.03
N SER A 107 8.56 13.43 -2.69
CA SER A 107 8.82 12.13 -2.06
C SER A 107 7.67 11.17 -2.33
N ILE A 108 7.97 9.98 -2.86
CA ILE A 108 7.01 8.87 -2.99
C ILE A 108 7.08 7.89 -1.81
N GLY A 109 7.94 8.17 -0.84
CA GLY A 109 8.03 7.43 0.42
C GLY A 109 9.29 6.59 0.54
N ARG A 110 9.34 5.79 1.62
CA ARG A 110 10.43 4.87 1.91
C ARG A 110 10.18 3.56 1.19
N TYR A 111 11.24 2.95 0.69
CA TYR A 111 11.21 1.56 0.25
C TYR A 111 12.06 0.70 1.17
N TRP A 112 11.64 -0.56 1.37
CA TRP A 112 12.37 -1.52 2.17
C TRP A 112 12.14 -2.93 1.63
N VAL A 113 12.73 -3.20 0.48
CA VAL A 113 12.55 -4.45 -0.27
C VAL A 113 13.24 -5.62 0.42
N ASN A 114 14.38 -5.38 1.06
CA ASN A 114 15.09 -6.39 1.85
C ASN A 114 14.38 -6.75 3.18
N TYR A 115 13.24 -6.13 3.51
CA TYR A 115 12.40 -6.56 4.62
C TYR A 115 11.47 -7.68 4.17
N LEU A 116 11.93 -8.92 4.36
CA LEU A 116 11.29 -10.12 3.85
C LEU A 116 10.24 -10.65 4.82
N SER A 117 9.16 -11.16 4.25
CA SER A 117 8.18 -12.02 4.94
C SER A 117 8.82 -13.37 5.33
N PRO A 118 8.17 -14.18 6.18
CA PRO A 118 8.61 -15.54 6.48
C PRO A 118 8.76 -16.45 5.24
N LEU A 119 8.13 -16.09 4.12
CA LEU A 119 8.24 -16.79 2.83
C LEU A 119 9.40 -16.29 1.95
N GLY A 120 10.25 -15.40 2.47
CA GLY A 120 11.38 -14.84 1.73
C GLY A 120 10.99 -13.80 0.66
N GLN A 121 9.73 -13.35 0.64
CA GLN A 121 9.25 -12.34 -0.30
C GLN A 121 9.32 -10.94 0.31
N PRO A 122 9.67 -9.89 -0.46
CA PRO A 122 9.60 -8.50 0.01
C PRO A 122 8.22 -8.16 0.56
N SER A 123 8.17 -7.52 1.73
CA SER A 123 6.92 -7.00 2.31
C SER A 123 6.20 -6.01 1.37
N GLN A 124 6.98 -5.23 0.61
CA GLN A 124 6.49 -4.38 -0.47
C GLN A 124 7.58 -4.24 -1.55
N SER A 125 7.25 -4.60 -2.78
CA SER A 125 8.14 -4.47 -3.95
C SER A 125 7.78 -3.31 -4.88
N GLU A 126 6.52 -2.87 -4.82
CA GLU A 126 5.93 -1.86 -5.71
C GLU A 126 5.48 -0.62 -4.93
N TYR A 127 5.90 0.55 -5.40
CA TYR A 127 5.72 1.83 -4.70
C TYR A 127 4.95 2.79 -5.59
N HIS A 128 3.78 3.22 -5.14
CA HIS A 128 2.86 4.04 -5.93
C HIS A 128 3.46 5.42 -6.27
N ILE A 129 3.39 5.81 -7.54
CA ILE A 129 3.70 7.15 -8.03
C ILE A 129 2.37 7.84 -8.38
N PRO A 130 1.97 8.89 -7.64
CA PRO A 130 0.81 9.69 -8.01
C PRO A 130 0.96 10.27 -9.43
N ARG A 131 -0.04 10.08 -10.29
CA ARG A 131 -0.05 10.62 -11.65
C ARG A 131 0.18 12.15 -11.67
N SER A 132 -0.31 12.86 -10.66
CA SER A 132 -0.11 14.30 -10.50
C SER A 132 1.35 14.73 -10.27
N PHE A 133 2.25 13.80 -9.91
CA PHE A 133 3.68 14.08 -9.80
C PHE A 133 4.38 14.03 -11.15
N LEU A 134 3.74 13.48 -12.19
CA LEU A 134 4.33 13.23 -13.50
C LEU A 134 4.04 14.38 -14.48
N LYS A 135 5.05 14.66 -15.30
CA LYS A 135 4.99 15.45 -16.52
C LYS A 135 4.93 14.50 -17.72
N PRO A 136 4.45 14.92 -18.90
CA PRO A 136 4.42 14.06 -20.09
C PRO A 136 5.77 13.41 -20.43
N GLY A 137 6.87 14.15 -20.26
CA GLY A 137 8.23 13.64 -20.45
C GLY A 137 9.23 14.22 -19.46
N LYS A 138 10.43 13.64 -19.44
CA LYS A 138 11.57 14.09 -18.63
C LYS A 138 11.23 14.23 -17.14
N ASN A 139 10.67 13.17 -16.56
CA ASN A 139 10.47 13.07 -15.12
C ASN A 139 11.78 12.67 -14.43
N LEU A 140 12.22 13.46 -13.46
CA LEU A 140 13.38 13.14 -12.65
C LEU A 140 13.00 12.09 -11.60
N LEU A 141 13.65 10.93 -11.61
CA LEU A 141 13.58 9.94 -10.55
C LEU A 141 14.90 10.00 -9.76
N VAL A 142 14.82 10.16 -8.44
CA VAL A 142 15.98 10.11 -7.54
C VAL A 142 15.72 9.11 -6.44
N LEU A 143 16.72 8.28 -6.12
CA LEU A 143 16.68 7.33 -5.01
C LEU A 143 17.88 7.56 -4.11
N PHE A 144 17.65 7.47 -2.81
CA PHE A 144 18.70 7.25 -1.82
C PHE A 144 18.63 5.79 -1.39
N GLU A 145 19.71 5.03 -1.63
CA GLU A 145 19.86 3.62 -1.27
C GLU A 145 20.81 3.48 -0.06
N GLU A 146 20.27 3.00 1.04
CA GLU A 146 20.92 2.90 2.34
C GLU A 146 21.82 1.67 2.45
N THR A 147 21.38 0.53 1.91
CA THR A 147 22.02 -0.78 2.17
C THR A 147 22.81 -1.33 1.00
N GLY A 148 22.44 -0.94 -0.23
CA GLY A 148 22.99 -1.45 -1.47
C GLY A 148 21.90 -2.11 -2.32
N GLY A 149 21.93 -1.85 -3.62
CA GLY A 149 20.90 -2.26 -4.57
C GLY A 149 21.33 -1.98 -6.01
N ASN A 150 20.85 -2.78 -6.95
CA ASN A 150 21.16 -2.61 -8.37
C ASN A 150 20.08 -1.75 -9.06
N PRO A 151 20.39 -0.51 -9.49
CA PRO A 151 19.42 0.37 -10.13
C PRO A 151 18.98 -0.11 -11.53
N ASP A 152 19.71 -1.04 -12.15
CA ASP A 152 19.41 -1.52 -13.51
C ASP A 152 18.11 -2.34 -13.58
N GLY A 153 17.66 -2.89 -12.44
CA GLY A 153 16.41 -3.65 -12.33
C GLY A 153 15.19 -2.82 -11.89
N ILE A 154 15.32 -1.49 -11.81
CA ILE A 154 14.20 -0.61 -11.46
C ILE A 154 13.25 -0.52 -12.66
N GLU A 155 11.96 -0.79 -12.43
CA GLU A 155 10.93 -0.73 -13.46
C GLU A 155 9.85 0.29 -13.11
N VAL A 156 9.38 1.03 -14.11
CA VAL A 156 8.16 1.85 -14.01
C VAL A 156 7.01 1.04 -14.59
N LEU A 157 5.99 0.81 -13.78
CA LEU A 157 4.87 -0.07 -14.10
C LEU A 157 3.57 0.70 -14.23
N LEU A 158 2.71 0.22 -15.13
CA LEU A 158 1.28 0.50 -15.10
C LEU A 158 0.59 -0.53 -14.22
N VAL A 159 -0.16 -0.07 -13.22
CA VAL A 159 -0.92 -0.93 -12.33
C VAL A 159 -2.27 -1.23 -12.98
N ASN A 160 -2.52 -2.51 -13.26
CA ASN A 160 -3.83 -2.95 -13.69
C ASN A 160 -4.78 -3.10 -12.48
N ARG A 161 -5.91 -2.39 -12.53
CA ARG A 161 -7.00 -2.48 -11.54
C ARG A 161 -8.25 -3.14 -12.12
N ASP A 162 -8.06 -4.13 -12.98
CA ASP A 162 -9.17 -4.94 -13.50
C ASP A 162 -9.77 -5.81 -12.40
N THR A 163 -8.98 -6.33 -11.46
CA THR A 163 -9.53 -7.04 -10.30
C THR A 163 -9.76 -6.06 -9.15
N ILE A 164 -11.00 -5.98 -8.67
CA ILE A 164 -11.38 -5.21 -7.48
C ILE A 164 -12.07 -6.14 -6.48
N CYS A 165 -11.94 -5.82 -5.19
CA CYS A 165 -12.44 -6.67 -4.11
C CYS A 165 -13.10 -5.87 -2.99
N SER A 166 -13.93 -6.57 -2.23
CA SER A 166 -14.50 -6.12 -0.95
C SER A 166 -14.44 -7.27 0.05
N PHE A 167 -14.13 -6.96 1.31
CA PHE A 167 -14.12 -7.93 2.42
C PHE A 167 -14.71 -7.23 3.64
N ILE A 168 -15.98 -7.50 3.93
CA ILE A 168 -16.75 -6.76 4.93
C ILE A 168 -17.54 -7.73 5.82
N SER A 169 -17.50 -7.50 7.13
CA SER A 169 -18.20 -8.31 8.14
C SER A 169 -19.53 -7.70 8.54
N GLU A 170 -20.46 -8.52 9.04
CA GLU A 170 -21.78 -8.06 9.52
C GLU A 170 -21.68 -6.98 10.63
N ASP A 171 -20.59 -6.97 11.40
CA ASP A 171 -20.32 -6.01 12.48
C ASP A 171 -19.55 -4.75 12.01
N HIS A 172 -19.21 -4.64 10.72
CA HIS A 172 -18.61 -3.41 10.22
C HIS A 172 -19.57 -2.23 10.39
N PRO A 173 -19.08 -1.05 10.82
CA PRO A 173 -19.89 0.13 10.85
C PRO A 173 -20.28 0.55 9.41
N PRO A 174 -21.45 1.18 9.25
CA PRO A 174 -21.84 1.79 7.98
C PRO A 174 -20.82 2.82 7.50
N SER A 175 -20.82 3.10 6.19
CA SER A 175 -19.88 4.05 5.59
C SER A 175 -19.94 5.41 6.28
N VAL A 176 -18.79 6.04 6.49
CA VAL A 176 -18.70 7.44 6.94
C VAL A 176 -19.45 8.41 6.02
N LYS A 177 -19.66 8.04 4.74
CA LYS A 177 -20.46 8.83 3.78
C LYS A 177 -21.96 8.80 4.07
N SER A 178 -22.43 7.85 4.87
CA SER A 178 -23.83 7.77 5.32
C SER A 178 -24.15 8.76 6.44
N TRP A 179 -23.16 9.55 6.87
CA TRP A 179 -23.27 10.52 7.94
C TRP A 179 -22.91 11.92 7.42
N GLU A 180 -23.58 12.93 7.93
CA GLU A 180 -23.26 14.33 7.70
C GLU A 180 -23.17 15.09 9.02
N ARG A 181 -22.53 16.25 8.98
CA ARG A 181 -22.38 17.12 10.14
C ARG A 181 -23.26 18.35 9.97
N ASN A 182 -24.15 18.56 10.93
CA ASN A 182 -24.96 19.75 11.06
C ASN A 182 -24.54 20.51 12.34
N GLY A 183 -23.72 21.53 12.19
CA GLY A 183 -23.09 22.21 13.33
C GLY A 183 -22.17 21.27 14.10
N ASP A 184 -22.44 21.02 15.39
CA ASP A 184 -21.69 20.06 16.22
C ASP A 184 -22.34 18.67 16.32
N GLN A 185 -23.46 18.47 15.63
CA GLN A 185 -24.17 17.19 15.63
C GLN A 185 -23.83 16.38 14.37
N ILE A 186 -23.59 15.09 14.58
CA ILE A 186 -23.50 14.10 13.50
C ILE A 186 -24.88 13.50 13.33
N GLN A 187 -25.42 13.54 12.12
CA GLN A 187 -26.72 12.97 11.77
C GLN A 187 -26.58 12.05 10.56
N ALA A 188 -27.53 11.13 10.40
CA ALA A 188 -27.58 10.27 9.22
C ALA A 188 -27.89 11.12 7.97
N ALA A 189 -27.08 10.97 6.93
CA ALA A 189 -27.31 11.61 5.63
C ALA A 189 -28.26 10.79 4.73
N VAL A 190 -28.64 9.58 5.18
CA VAL A 190 -29.51 8.63 4.48
C VAL A 190 -30.53 8.05 5.44
N GLU A 191 -31.71 7.67 4.95
CA GLU A 191 -32.81 7.14 5.78
C GLU A 191 -32.45 5.85 6.51
N ASP A 192 -31.63 4.98 5.90
CA ASP A 192 -31.26 3.68 6.44
C ASP A 192 -29.74 3.48 6.40
N VAL A 193 -29.09 3.66 7.56
CA VAL A 193 -27.63 3.62 7.69
C VAL A 193 -27.19 2.16 7.85
N LYS A 194 -27.09 1.47 6.71
CA LYS A 194 -26.73 0.04 6.68
C LYS A 194 -25.32 -0.22 6.18
N THR A 195 -24.78 -1.34 6.66
CA THR A 195 -23.53 -1.90 6.20
C THR A 195 -23.72 -2.63 4.87
N GLY A 196 -22.79 -2.43 3.94
CA GLY A 196 -22.85 -3.04 2.63
C GLY A 196 -21.51 -3.00 1.93
N ALA A 197 -21.26 -3.99 1.07
CA ALA A 197 -20.08 -4.00 0.23
C ALA A 197 -20.27 -3.03 -0.93
N HIS A 198 -19.33 -2.12 -1.13
CA HIS A 198 -19.35 -1.18 -2.26
C HIS A 198 -18.16 -1.44 -3.18
N LEU A 199 -18.44 -1.68 -4.46
CA LEU A 199 -17.45 -1.96 -5.49
C LEU A 199 -17.58 -0.93 -6.61
N SER A 200 -16.46 -0.43 -7.11
CA SER A 200 -16.42 0.49 -8.24
C SER A 200 -15.21 0.19 -9.12
N CYS A 201 -15.49 0.00 -10.41
CA CYS A 201 -14.48 -0.22 -11.43
C CYS A 201 -13.83 1.11 -11.85
N PRO A 202 -12.49 1.15 -12.01
CA PRO A 202 -11.80 2.34 -12.48
C PRO A 202 -12.04 2.60 -13.97
N ASP A 203 -11.71 3.81 -14.42
CA ASP A 203 -11.61 4.18 -15.84
C ASP A 203 -12.88 3.90 -16.67
N GLY A 204 -14.06 4.03 -16.04
CA GLY A 204 -15.36 3.77 -16.67
C GLY A 204 -15.59 2.30 -17.06
N LYS A 205 -14.73 1.37 -16.63
CA LYS A 205 -14.92 -0.07 -16.87
C LYS A 205 -16.19 -0.56 -16.18
N LYS A 206 -16.77 -1.65 -16.67
CA LYS A 206 -17.91 -2.31 -16.04
C LYS A 206 -17.49 -3.64 -15.44
N ILE A 207 -18.18 -4.09 -14.41
CA ILE A 207 -18.00 -5.41 -13.83
C ILE A 207 -18.43 -6.45 -14.87
N LYS A 208 -17.49 -7.28 -15.32
CA LYS A 208 -17.69 -8.29 -16.37
C LYS A 208 -17.82 -9.71 -15.84
N LEU A 209 -17.21 -9.98 -14.70
CA LEU A 209 -17.15 -11.31 -14.12
C LEU A 209 -17.10 -11.22 -12.60
N VAL A 210 -17.88 -12.04 -11.92
CA VAL A 210 -17.72 -12.32 -10.50
C VAL A 210 -16.81 -13.54 -10.37
N GLU A 211 -15.55 -13.30 -9.98
CA GLU A 211 -14.53 -14.35 -9.86
C GLU A 211 -14.73 -15.15 -8.58
N PHE A 212 -15.08 -14.47 -7.48
CA PHE A 212 -15.31 -15.08 -6.18
C PHE A 212 -16.38 -14.29 -5.42
N ALA A 213 -17.24 -15.01 -4.70
CA ALA A 213 -18.19 -14.44 -3.77
C ALA A 213 -18.53 -15.46 -2.69
N SER A 214 -18.31 -15.10 -1.43
CA SER A 214 -18.66 -15.93 -0.29
C SER A 214 -19.21 -15.07 0.84
N PHE A 215 -20.38 -15.44 1.35
CA PHE A 215 -20.97 -14.88 2.56
C PHE A 215 -20.99 -15.96 3.65
N GLY A 216 -20.08 -15.85 4.61
CA GLY A 216 -19.81 -16.89 5.61
C GLY A 216 -18.51 -16.63 6.36
N ASP A 217 -17.57 -17.57 6.34
CA ASP A 217 -16.24 -17.44 6.96
C ASP A 217 -15.06 -17.44 5.96
N PRO A 218 -15.13 -16.73 4.82
CA PRO A 218 -14.02 -16.67 3.87
C PRO A 218 -12.78 -16.04 4.49
N PHE A 219 -11.62 -16.38 3.94
CA PHE A 219 -10.33 -15.82 4.33
C PHE A 219 -9.44 -15.60 3.12
N GLY A 220 -8.30 -14.93 3.35
CA GLY A 220 -7.34 -14.59 2.30
C GLY A 220 -7.31 -13.10 1.99
N SER A 221 -6.83 -12.76 0.81
CA SER A 221 -6.63 -11.37 0.37
C SER A 221 -7.10 -11.19 -1.07
N CYS A 222 -7.35 -9.94 -1.48
CA CYS A 222 -7.81 -9.65 -2.84
C CYS A 222 -6.90 -10.28 -3.90
N GLY A 223 -7.48 -11.04 -4.83
CA GLY A 223 -6.78 -11.85 -5.82
C GLY A 223 -6.58 -13.31 -5.41
N ASN A 224 -6.78 -13.65 -4.13
CA ASN A 224 -6.61 -15.00 -3.59
C ASN A 224 -7.52 -15.23 -2.37
N TYR A 225 -8.82 -14.98 -2.53
CA TYR A 225 -9.81 -15.38 -1.53
C TYR A 225 -10.07 -16.89 -1.60
N VAL A 226 -10.34 -17.47 -0.45
CA VAL A 226 -10.66 -18.88 -0.28
C VAL A 226 -11.93 -19.00 0.56
N GLU A 227 -12.79 -19.94 0.20
CA GLU A 227 -13.95 -20.27 1.01
C GLU A 227 -13.51 -20.88 2.35
N GLY A 228 -14.19 -20.51 3.43
CA GLY A 228 -13.99 -21.12 4.73
C GLY A 228 -14.78 -22.43 4.88
N LYS A 229 -15.13 -22.76 6.12
CA LYS A 229 -15.94 -23.95 6.42
C LYS A 229 -17.40 -23.76 6.07
N CYS A 230 -17.83 -22.51 5.89
CA CYS A 230 -19.20 -22.16 5.64
C CYS A 230 -19.36 -20.99 4.66
N THR A 231 -20.26 -21.17 3.71
CA THR A 231 -20.60 -20.14 2.72
C THR A 231 -22.06 -20.30 2.33
N SER A 232 -22.77 -19.18 2.15
CA SER A 232 -24.10 -19.22 1.55
C SER A 232 -24.01 -19.68 0.09
N PRO A 233 -24.84 -20.64 -0.36
CA PRO A 233 -24.87 -21.07 -1.75
C PRO A 233 -25.31 -19.97 -2.73
N ASN A 234 -26.03 -18.94 -2.25
CA ASN A 234 -26.52 -17.83 -3.08
C ASN A 234 -25.51 -16.68 -3.21
N SER A 235 -24.37 -16.73 -2.51
CA SER A 235 -23.38 -15.65 -2.46
C SER A 235 -23.03 -15.09 -3.84
N LYS A 236 -22.67 -15.96 -4.79
CA LYS A 236 -22.31 -15.54 -6.15
C LYS A 236 -23.49 -14.94 -6.92
N LYS A 237 -24.66 -15.55 -6.84
CA LYS A 237 -25.87 -15.09 -7.53
C LYS A 237 -26.27 -13.69 -7.08
N VAL A 238 -26.28 -13.43 -5.76
CA VAL A 238 -26.59 -12.11 -5.19
C VAL A 238 -25.62 -11.05 -5.71
N VAL A 239 -24.33 -11.35 -5.75
CA VAL A 239 -23.33 -10.43 -6.28
C VAL A 239 -23.54 -10.18 -7.77
N GLU A 240 -23.79 -11.22 -8.57
CA GLU A 240 -24.05 -11.10 -10.00
C GLU A 240 -25.26 -10.21 -10.29
N GLU A 241 -26.38 -10.43 -9.61
CA GLU A 241 -27.60 -9.62 -9.76
C GLU A 241 -27.38 -8.14 -9.39
N ASN A 242 -26.58 -7.87 -8.36
CA ASN A 242 -26.32 -6.51 -7.91
C ASN A 242 -25.27 -5.79 -8.76
N CYS A 243 -24.26 -6.48 -9.28
CA CYS A 243 -23.04 -5.87 -9.79
C CYS A 243 -22.78 -6.06 -11.28
N LEU A 244 -23.21 -7.17 -11.88
CA LEU A 244 -22.81 -7.51 -13.24
C LEU A 244 -23.29 -6.45 -14.25
N GLY A 245 -22.39 -6.01 -15.13
CA GLY A 245 -22.66 -4.99 -16.14
C GLY A 245 -22.67 -3.54 -15.65
N LYS A 246 -22.56 -3.29 -14.34
CA LYS A 246 -22.50 -1.93 -13.76
C LYS A 246 -21.06 -1.46 -13.58
N ASN A 247 -20.82 -0.15 -13.60
CA ASN A 247 -19.52 0.42 -13.23
C ASN A 247 -19.29 0.39 -11.72
N SER A 248 -20.36 0.62 -10.94
CA SER A 248 -20.37 0.53 -9.49
C SER A 248 -21.62 -0.18 -9.00
N CYS A 249 -21.51 -0.84 -7.85
CA CYS A 249 -22.62 -1.50 -7.18
C CYS A 249 -22.46 -1.44 -5.66
N SER A 250 -23.59 -1.56 -4.97
CA SER A 250 -23.65 -1.77 -3.53
C SER A 250 -24.40 -3.07 -3.28
N ILE A 251 -23.86 -3.93 -2.43
CA ILE A 251 -24.47 -5.20 -2.05
C ILE A 251 -24.87 -5.08 -0.58
N PRO A 252 -26.17 -5.21 -0.25
CA PRO A 252 -26.63 -5.17 1.14
C PRO A 252 -26.09 -6.38 1.90
N LEU A 253 -25.78 -6.19 3.18
CA LEU A 253 -25.16 -7.21 4.03
C LEU A 253 -26.17 -7.91 4.96
N GLU A 254 -27.42 -8.05 4.51
CA GLU A 254 -28.53 -8.63 5.28
C GLU A 254 -28.59 -10.15 5.02
N ARG A 255 -28.77 -10.96 6.08
CA ARG A 255 -28.76 -12.43 5.97
C ARG A 255 -29.79 -12.92 4.96
N GLU A 256 -30.97 -12.31 4.98
CA GLU A 256 -32.11 -12.62 4.11
C GLU A 256 -31.78 -12.42 2.62
N THR A 257 -30.87 -11.50 2.27
CA THR A 257 -30.41 -11.32 0.89
C THR A 257 -29.67 -12.56 0.37
N PHE A 258 -28.93 -13.25 1.24
CA PHE A 258 -28.12 -14.41 0.90
C PHE A 258 -28.82 -15.75 1.18
N GLY A 259 -30.07 -15.72 1.65
CA GLY A 259 -30.85 -16.91 1.98
C GLY A 259 -31.63 -16.71 3.29
N GLY A 260 -32.81 -17.31 3.38
CA GLY A 260 -33.62 -17.26 4.61
C GLY A 260 -33.01 -18.09 5.74
N LYS A 261 -33.47 -17.86 6.99
CA LYS A 261 -33.02 -18.59 8.19
C LYS A 261 -33.10 -20.12 8.09
N SER A 262 -33.99 -20.66 7.24
CA SER A 262 -34.13 -22.10 7.01
C SER A 262 -33.04 -22.72 6.12
N ASP A 263 -32.28 -21.91 5.38
CA ASP A 263 -31.18 -22.33 4.49
C ASP A 263 -29.84 -21.72 4.94
N ASP A 264 -29.80 -21.15 6.15
CA ASP A 264 -28.60 -20.58 6.74
C ASP A 264 -27.66 -21.69 7.21
N ARG A 265 -26.66 -22.00 6.37
CA ARG A 265 -25.63 -22.99 6.70
C ARG A 265 -24.65 -22.51 7.77
N CYS A 266 -24.67 -21.21 8.13
CA CYS A 266 -23.75 -20.59 9.09
C CYS A 266 -24.50 -19.73 10.15
N PRO A 267 -25.37 -20.33 10.99
CA PRO A 267 -26.21 -19.55 11.91
C PRO A 267 -25.42 -18.86 13.04
N ASP A 268 -24.37 -19.51 13.56
CA ASP A 268 -23.67 -19.13 14.80
C ASP A 268 -22.32 -18.42 14.58
N ILE A 269 -22.13 -17.78 13.43
CA ILE A 269 -20.93 -16.98 13.15
C ILE A 269 -21.30 -15.55 12.75
N THR A 270 -20.39 -14.61 13.02
CA THR A 270 -20.40 -13.30 12.35
C THR A 270 -19.94 -13.52 10.92
N LYS A 271 -20.84 -13.34 9.96
CA LYS A 271 -20.56 -13.60 8.56
C LYS A 271 -19.73 -12.46 7.95
N VAL A 272 -18.92 -12.81 6.98
CA VAL A 272 -18.15 -11.91 6.14
C VAL A 272 -18.58 -12.11 4.70
N LEU A 273 -18.86 -11.02 4.00
CA LEU A 273 -19.00 -10.98 2.56
C LEU A 273 -17.66 -10.63 1.92
N ALA A 274 -17.02 -11.64 1.33
CA ALA A 274 -15.84 -11.49 0.49
C ALA A 274 -16.27 -11.55 -0.98
N VAL A 275 -15.95 -10.52 -1.74
CA VAL A 275 -16.30 -10.39 -3.17
C VAL A 275 -15.06 -10.03 -3.96
N GLN A 276 -14.83 -10.72 -5.07
CA GLN A 276 -13.83 -10.40 -6.07
C GLN A 276 -14.47 -10.38 -7.45
N VAL A 277 -14.30 -9.27 -8.15
CA VAL A 277 -14.84 -9.10 -9.50
C VAL A 277 -13.76 -8.62 -10.45
N ARG A 278 -13.94 -8.96 -11.73
CA ARG A 278 -13.11 -8.46 -12.84
C ARG A 278 -13.88 -7.40 -13.63
N CYS A 279 -13.30 -6.22 -13.69
CA CYS A 279 -13.69 -5.09 -14.51
C CYS A 279 -13.16 -5.26 -15.94
N GLY A 280 -13.91 -4.73 -16.90
CA GLY A 280 -13.49 -4.67 -18.30
C GLY A 280 -14.30 -3.65 -19.08
N ARG A 281 -13.76 -3.20 -20.21
CA ARG A 281 -14.51 -2.35 -21.14
C ARG A 281 -15.48 -3.21 -21.97
N ASP A 282 -16.57 -2.61 -22.43
CA ASP A 282 -17.33 -3.19 -23.52
C ASP A 282 -16.40 -3.29 -24.74
N LYS A 283 -16.41 -4.41 -25.47
CA LYS A 283 -15.65 -4.49 -26.73
C LYS A 283 -16.15 -3.35 -27.61
N SER A 284 -15.25 -2.47 -28.02
CA SER A 284 -15.56 -1.47 -29.06
C SER A 284 -15.95 -2.25 -30.32
N VAL A 285 -17.19 -2.06 -30.76
CA VAL A 285 -17.68 -2.52 -32.08
C VAL A 285 -16.97 -1.72 -33.16
#